data_AF-A0A6N2CNE2-F1
#
_entry.id   AF-A0A6N2CNE2-F1
#
_cell.length_a   1.000
_cell.length_b   1.000
_cell.length_c   1.000
_cell.angle_alpha   90.00
_cell.angle_beta   90.00
_cell.angle_gamma   90.00
#
_symmetry.space_group_name_H-M   'P 1'
#
loop_
_entity.id
_entity.type
_entity.pdbx_description
1 polymer ?
#
loop_
_entity_poly.entity_id
_entity_poly.type
_entity_poly.pdbx_seq_one_letter_code
_entity_poly.pdbx_strand_id
1 'polypeptide(L)' 'MIKQILLILLGIFFLLNGINHFYNTQVLKEYAKKRGMIAPKIMVYLAGILLVLGGLSMISGI' A
#
# COMPACT_ATOMS: atom_id res chain seq x y z
N MET A 1 11.08 22.92 4.27
CA MET A 1 11.59 21.87 5.19
C MET A 1 10.46 21.01 5.78
N ILE A 2 9.51 21.55 6.55
CA ILE A 2 8.47 20.73 7.20
C ILE A 2 7.62 19.90 6.22
N LYS A 3 7.23 20.47 5.07
CA LYS A 3 6.50 19.75 4.01
C LYS A 3 7.23 18.49 3.51
N GLN A 4 8.54 18.58 3.28
CA GLN A 4 9.33 17.44 2.79
C GLN A 4 9.41 16.33 3.83
N ILE A 5 9.61 16.69 5.10
CA ILE A 5 9.60 15.71 6.20
C ILE A 5 8.26 14.98 6.25
N LEU A 6 7.14 15.72 6.13
CA LEU A 6 5.80 15.13 6.12
C LEU A 6 5.57 14.19 4.93
N LEU A 7 6.03 14.57 3.72
CA LEU A 7 5.90 13.72 2.53
C LEU A 7 6.74 12.44 2.64
N ILE A 8 7.94 12.53 3.20
CA ILE A 8 8.79 11.35 3.45
C ILE A 8 8.11 10.42 4.46
N LEU A 9 7.60 10.95 5.58
CA LEU A 9 6.89 10.15 6.57
C LEU A 9 5.64 9.48 5.99
N LEU A 10 4.86 10.21 5.19
CA LEU A 10 3.70 9.68 4.50
C LEU A 10 4.09 8.59 3.49
N GLY A 11 5.16 8.81 2.73
CA GLY A 11 5.67 7.83 1.77
C GLY A 11 6.18 6.55 2.44
N ILE A 12 6.85 6.67 3.59
CA ILE A 12 7.24 5.51 4.42
C ILE A 12 6.00 4.77 4.91
N PHE A 13 4.97 5.48 5.37
CA PHE A 13 3.70 4.87 5.77
C PHE A 13 3.06 4.08 4.62
N PHE A 14 3.07 4.64 3.40
CA PHE A 14 2.56 3.96 2.20
C PHE A 14 3.39 2.72 1.85
N LEU A 15 4.73 2.82 1.88
CA LEU A 15 5.63 1.68 1.66
C LEU A 15 5.36 0.54 2.64
N LEU A 16 5.30 0.83 3.93
CA LEU A 16 5.05 -0.18 4.96
C LEU A 16 3.69 -0.86 4.77
N ASN A 17 2.64 -0.09 4.44
CA ASN A 17 1.33 -0.66 4.14
C ASN A 17 1.33 -1.47 2.84
N GLY A 18 2.04 -1.03 1.80
CA GLY A 18 2.18 -1.75 0.55
C GLY A 18 2.89 -3.09 0.75
N ILE A 19 4.00 -3.11 1.48
CA ILE A 19 4.71 -4.33 1.88
C ILE A 19 3.79 -5.25 2.70
N ASN A 20 3.02 -4.70 3.64
CA ASN A 20 2.05 -5.46 4.44
C ASN A 20 1.00 -6.19 3.59
N HIS A 21 0.63 -5.67 2.41
CA HIS A 21 -0.29 -6.37 1.50
C HIS A 21 0.27 -7.70 0.98
N PHE A 22 1.59 -7.83 0.87
CA PHE A 22 2.24 -9.08 0.47
C PHE A 22 2.45 -10.02 1.67
N TYR A 23 2.93 -9.51 2.80
CA TYR A 23 3.18 -10.31 4.00
C TYR A 23 1.89 -10.85 4.64
N ASN A 24 0.84 -10.03 4.72
CA ASN A 24 -0.44 -10.38 5.34
C ASN A 24 -1.54 -10.64 4.32
N THR A 25 -1.18 -11.10 3.11
CA THR A 25 -2.11 -11.37 1.99
C THR A 25 -3.30 -12.23 2.43
N GLN A 26 -3.07 -13.25 3.26
CA GLN A 26 -4.13 -14.17 3.70
C GLN A 26 -5.23 -13.46 4.49
N VAL A 27 -4.86 -12.58 5.42
CA VAL A 27 -5.84 -11.84 6.22
C VAL A 27 -6.57 -10.81 5.34
N LEU A 28 -5.80 -10.10 4.51
CA LEU A 28 -6.33 -9.02 3.67
C LEU A 28 -7.22 -9.55 2.54
N LYS A 29 -6.93 -10.71 1.95
CA LYS A 29 -7.79 -11.31 0.92
C LYS A 29 -9.11 -11.79 1.50
N GLU A 30 -9.13 -12.29 2.75
CA GLU A 30 -10.38 -12.68 3.41
C GLU A 30 -11.22 -11.45 3.75
N TYR A 31 -10.59 -10.36 4.19
CA TYR A 31 -11.25 -9.06 4.35
C TYR A 31 -11.84 -8.57 3.01
N ALA A 32 -11.05 -8.56 1.94
CA ALA A 32 -11.49 -8.14 0.61
C ALA A 32 -12.64 -9.02 0.08
N LYS A 33 -12.59 -10.33 0.31
CA LYS A 33 -13.68 -11.27 -0.01
C LYS A 33 -14.97 -10.91 0.74
N LYS A 34 -14.89 -10.63 2.05
CA LYS A 34 -16.04 -10.19 2.86
C LYS A 34 -16.62 -8.86 2.38
N ARG A 35 -15.81 -8.02 1.73
CA ARG A 35 -16.22 -6.75 1.10
C ARG A 35 -16.76 -6.92 -0.33
N GLY A 36 -16.91 -8.16 -0.82
CA GLY A 36 -17.47 -8.44 -2.15
C GLY A 36 -16.51 -8.13 -3.31
N MET A 37 -15.21 -8.01 -3.06
CA MET A 37 -14.24 -7.76 -4.12
C MET A 37 -14.16 -8.95 -5.09
N ILE A 38 -14.14 -8.67 -6.39
CA ILE A 38 -13.81 -9.67 -7.41
C ILE A 38 -12.32 -10.03 -7.31
N ALA A 39 -11.99 -11.31 -7.50
CA ALA A 39 -10.62 -11.85 -7.39
C ALA A 39 -9.80 -11.28 -6.20
N PRO A 40 -10.21 -11.50 -4.92
CA PRO A 40 -9.67 -10.79 -3.75
C PRO A 40 -8.14 -10.81 -3.62
N LYS A 41 -7.50 -11.95 -3.91
CA LYS A 41 -6.04 -12.09 -3.83
C LYS A 41 -5.32 -11.18 -4.84
N ILE A 42 -5.83 -11.10 -6.07
CA ILE A 42 -5.26 -10.24 -7.13
C ILE A 42 -5.43 -8.78 -6.73
N MET A 43 -6.61 -8.39 -6.25
CA MET A 43 -6.87 -7.02 -5.83
C MET A 43 -6.00 -6.57 -4.66
N VAL A 44 -5.73 -7.45 -3.69
CA VAL A 44 -4.80 -7.17 -2.59
C VAL A 44 -3.38 -6.94 -3.10
N TYR A 45 -2.89 -7.76 -4.03
CA TYR A 45 -1.56 -7.54 -4.61
C TYR A 45 -1.48 -6.26 -5.44
N LEU A 46 -2.50 -5.97 -6.26
CA LEU A 46 -2.56 -4.73 -7.02
C LEU A 46 -2.55 -3.50 -6.11
N ALA A 47 -3.34 -3.53 -5.03
CA ALA A 47 -3.33 -2.47 -4.01
C ALA A 47 -1.94 -2.34 -3.36
N GLY A 48 -1.29 -3.46 -3.03
CA GLY A 48 0.07 -3.47 -2.50
C GLY A 48 1.09 -2.81 -3.44
N ILE A 49 1.04 -3.13 -4.74
CA ILE A 49 1.91 -2.52 -5.77
C ILE A 49 1.67 -1.02 -5.85
N LEU A 50 0.40 -0.58 -5.91
CA LEU A 50 0.06 0.84 -5.98
C LEU A 50 0.52 1.63 -4.75
N LEU A 51 0.39 1.04 -3.56
CA LEU A 51 0.89 1.64 -2.32
C LEU A 51 2.42 1.78 -2.32
N VAL A 52 3.14 0.76 -2.81
CA VAL A 52 4.60 0.84 -2.93
C VAL A 52 5.00 1.94 -3.91
N LEU A 53 4.40 1.98 -5.10
CA LEU A 53 4.69 2.99 -6.11
C LEU A 53 4.38 4.42 -5.61
N GLY A 54 3.22 4.62 -4.96
CA GLY A 54 2.86 5.90 -4.37
C GLY A 54 3.77 6.30 -3.21
N GLY A 55 4.20 5.35 -2.38
CA GLY A 55 5.17 5.61 -1.31
C GLY A 55 6.53 6.05 -1.86
N LEU A 56 7.02 5.38 -2.91
CA LEU A 56 8.27 5.74 -3.59
C LEU A 56 8.18 7.10 -4.29
N SER A 57 7.05 7.44 -4.92
CA SER A 57 6.88 8.75 -5.57
C SER A 57 6.94 9.88 -4.54
N MET A 58 6.25 9.72 -3.40
CA MET A 58 6.28 10.71 -2.31
C MET A 58 7.67 10.92 -1.72
N ILE A 59 8.44 9.84 -1.52
CA ILE A 59 9.81 9.92 -0.98
C ILE A 59 10.77 10.56 -1.99
N SER A 60 10.64 10.21 -3.28
CA SER A 60 11.47 10.77 -4.35
C SER A 60 11.07 12.20 -4.74
N GLY A 61 9.91 12.68 -4.28
CA GLY A 61 9.40 14.02 -4.59
C GLY A 61 8.82 14.16 -5.99
N ILE A 62 8.40 13.05 -6.60
CA ILE A 62 7.74 12.96 -7.92
C ILE A 62 6.22 13.06 -7.74
#